data_AF-A0AAD0YIA3-F1
#
_entry.id   AF-A0AAD0YIA3-F1
#
_cell.length_a   1.000
_cell.length_b   1.000
_cell.length_c   1.000
_cell.angle_alpha   90.00
_cell.angle_beta   90.00
_cell.angle_gamma   90.00
#
_symmetry.space_group_name_H-M   'P 1'
#
loop_
_entity.id
_entity.type
_entity.pdbx_description
1 polymer ?
#
loop_
_entity_poly.entity_id
_entity_poly.type
_entity_poly.pdbx_seq_one_letter_code
_entity_poly.pdbx_strand_id
1 'polypeptide(L)'
;MKALYKSLAAFQQEVPVIHKDTQGYGYSYADLPAIFEIINPLLKINGLGFTQPINGKEIKTIIFHTETGESIESTIEIPEGVQLKGMNDYQVLGSAITYLRRYALASILGLVTDKDTDGNGVEKKQNNAVQKPPVNQKPADPKPLNILKVGSKAWNSLTEKVSKGETVTKEELKKYFDIKEVEKDLETLNIF
;
A
#
# COMPACT_ATOMS: atom_id res chain seq x y z
N MET A 1 7.91 -5.35 33.22
CA MET A 1 7.27 -5.79 31.96
C MET A 1 5.77 -6.10 32.10
N LYS A 2 5.18 -6.12 33.30
CA LYS A 2 3.78 -6.56 33.49
C LYS A 2 2.76 -5.54 32.97
N ALA A 3 3.03 -4.24 33.15
CA ALA A 3 2.13 -3.18 32.71
C ALA A 3 2.10 -3.12 31.18
N LEU A 4 3.29 -3.15 30.55
CA LEU A 4 3.41 -3.12 29.10
C LEU A 4 2.65 -4.26 28.41
N TYR A 5 2.88 -5.51 28.83
CA TYR A 5 2.19 -6.64 28.18
C TYR A 5 0.70 -6.68 28.45
N LYS A 6 0.24 -6.21 29.62
CA LYS A 6 -1.19 -6.07 29.89
C LYS A 6 -1.83 -5.06 28.94
N SER A 7 -1.23 -3.88 28.78
CA SER A 7 -1.72 -2.84 27.87
C SER A 7 -1.63 -3.26 26.41
N LEU A 8 -0.54 -3.92 26.00
CA LEU A 8 -0.38 -4.42 24.63
C LEU A 8 -1.43 -5.48 24.30
N ALA A 9 -1.70 -6.41 25.23
CA ALA A 9 -2.74 -7.42 25.04
C ALA A 9 -4.14 -6.77 24.93
N ALA A 10 -4.45 -5.77 25.75
CA ALA A 10 -5.72 -5.04 25.68
C ALA A 10 -5.87 -4.30 24.35
N PHE A 11 -4.84 -3.55 23.93
CA PHE A 11 -4.77 -2.89 22.63
C PHE A 11 -5.07 -3.87 21.48
N GLN A 12 -4.43 -5.05 21.48
CA GLN A 12 -4.62 -6.05 20.43
C GLN A 12 -6.05 -6.60 20.33
N GLN A 13 -6.83 -6.60 21.43
CA GLN A 13 -8.24 -7.00 21.38
C GLN A 13 -9.16 -5.91 20.79
N GLU A 14 -8.72 -4.66 20.80
CA GLU A 14 -9.49 -3.51 20.30
C GLU A 14 -9.21 -3.20 18.83
N VAL A 15 -8.03 -3.59 18.34
CA VAL A 15 -7.63 -3.30 16.95
C VAL A 15 -8.49 -4.12 15.98
N PRO A 16 -9.24 -3.47 15.08
CA PRO A 16 -9.96 -4.17 14.03
C PRO A 16 -8.97 -4.71 12.98
N VAL A 17 -9.45 -5.62 12.13
CA VAL A 17 -8.72 -5.98 10.91
C VAL A 17 -8.53 -4.72 10.07
N ILE A 18 -7.28 -4.40 9.74
CA ILE A 18 -6.95 -3.23 8.92
C ILE A 18 -6.99 -3.66 7.46
N HIS A 19 -8.04 -3.21 6.76
CA HIS A 19 -8.24 -3.55 5.35
C HIS A 19 -7.27 -2.80 4.43
N LYS A 20 -7.06 -3.39 3.26
CA LYS A 20 -6.13 -2.91 2.24
C LYS A 20 -6.87 -2.00 1.25
N ASP A 21 -6.73 -0.70 1.41
CA ASP A 21 -7.37 0.26 0.51
C ASP A 21 -6.40 0.77 -0.59
N THR A 22 -5.10 0.54 -0.43
CA THR A 22 -4.07 1.01 -1.35
C THR A 22 -3.56 -0.11 -2.25
N GLN A 23 -3.42 0.13 -3.56
CA GLN A 23 -2.88 -0.82 -4.53
C GLN A 23 -1.42 -0.48 -4.90
N GLY A 24 -0.54 -1.49 -4.97
CA GLY A 24 0.82 -1.36 -5.47
C GLY A 24 1.39 -2.69 -5.95
N TYR A 25 2.13 -2.69 -7.06
CA TYR A 25 2.81 -3.87 -7.61
C TYR A 25 1.94 -5.15 -7.69
N GLY A 26 0.65 -5.01 -8.00
CA GLY A 26 -0.29 -6.13 -8.16
C GLY A 26 -0.85 -6.71 -6.86
N TYR A 27 -0.56 -6.12 -5.70
CA TYR A 27 -1.16 -6.45 -4.42
C TYR A 27 -1.76 -5.20 -3.77
N SER A 28 -2.70 -5.41 -2.84
CA SER A 28 -3.19 -4.32 -2.00
C SER A 28 -2.43 -4.32 -0.67
N TYR A 29 -2.31 -3.17 -0.02
CA TYR A 29 -1.75 -3.02 1.31
C TYR A 29 -2.49 -1.92 2.07
N ALA A 30 -2.50 -1.99 3.40
CA ALA A 30 -2.88 -0.86 4.23
C ALA A 30 -1.72 0.13 4.22
N ASP A 31 -1.93 1.39 3.84
CA ASP A 31 -0.85 2.38 3.90
C ASP A 31 -0.56 2.83 5.34
N LEU A 32 0.60 3.45 5.54
CA LEU A 32 1.05 3.86 6.88
C LEU A 32 0.10 4.89 7.53
N PRO A 33 -0.42 5.90 6.79
CA PRO A 33 -1.44 6.81 7.32
C PRO A 33 -2.71 6.09 7.81
N ALA A 34 -3.28 5.18 7.02
CA ALA A 34 -4.48 4.43 7.41
C ALA A 34 -4.24 3.59 8.67
N ILE A 35 -3.05 2.97 8.79
CA ILE A 35 -2.66 2.27 10.01
C ILE A 35 -2.65 3.24 11.20
N PHE A 36 -2.07 4.43 11.04
CA PHE A 36 -1.95 5.42 12.12
C PHE A 36 -3.30 5.96 12.59
N GLU A 37 -4.24 6.19 11.68
CA GLU A 37 -5.60 6.63 12.00
C GLU A 37 -6.31 5.65 12.93
N ILE A 38 -6.07 4.35 12.75
CA ILE A 38 -6.67 3.28 13.55
C ILE A 38 -5.92 3.09 14.88
N ILE A 39 -4.58 2.96 14.84
CA ILE A 39 -3.84 2.53 16.03
C ILE A 39 -3.59 3.67 17.03
N ASN A 40 -3.42 4.92 16.60
CA ASN A 40 -3.01 6.00 17.51
C ASN A 40 -4.03 6.27 18.63
N PRO A 41 -5.36 6.32 18.35
CA PRO A 41 -6.36 6.43 19.41
C PRO A 41 -6.32 5.25 20.39
N LEU A 42 -6.16 4.03 19.89
CA LEU A 42 -6.15 2.81 20.69
C LEU A 42 -4.88 2.71 21.56
N LEU A 43 -3.72 3.05 21.01
CA LEU A 43 -2.47 3.15 21.76
C LEU A 43 -2.62 4.13 22.93
N LYS A 44 -3.20 5.31 22.67
CA LYS A 44 -3.43 6.32 23.70
C LYS A 44 -4.33 5.82 24.82
N ILE A 45 -5.45 5.18 24.49
CA ILE A 45 -6.41 4.65 25.50
C ILE A 45 -5.77 3.56 26.36
N ASN A 46 -4.88 2.75 25.77
CA ASN A 46 -4.19 1.66 26.47
C ASN A 46 -2.87 2.09 27.16
N GLY A 47 -2.54 3.38 27.17
CA GLY A 47 -1.31 3.88 27.81
C GLY A 47 -0.03 3.44 27.09
N LEU A 48 -0.09 3.32 25.77
CA LEU A 48 1.02 2.91 24.91
C LEU A 48 1.45 4.05 23.99
N GLY A 49 2.73 4.04 23.63
CA GLY A 49 3.31 4.86 22.58
C GLY A 49 4.34 4.08 21.77
N PHE A 50 4.77 4.65 20.66
CA PHE A 50 5.83 4.05 19.84
C PHE A 50 6.78 5.09 19.25
N THR A 51 7.97 4.65 18.85
CA THR A 51 8.91 5.43 18.04
C THR A 51 9.67 4.54 17.06
N GLN A 52 10.09 5.11 15.93
CA GLN A 52 10.82 4.40 14.86
C GLN A 52 12.07 5.18 14.41
N PRO A 53 13.07 5.41 15.30
CA PRO A 53 14.33 6.04 14.92
C PRO A 53 15.08 5.22 13.86
N ILE A 54 15.75 5.93 12.96
CA ILE A 54 16.72 5.35 12.03
C ILE A 54 18.08 5.41 12.73
N ASN A 55 18.69 4.25 12.95
CA ASN A 55 19.99 4.10 13.60
C ASN A 55 20.97 3.50 12.60
N GLY A 56 21.71 4.36 11.89
CA GLY A 56 22.59 3.92 10.82
C GLY A 56 21.81 3.29 9.67
N LYS A 57 22.00 1.98 9.46
CA LYS A 57 21.36 1.20 8.40
C LYS A 57 20.12 0.44 8.87
N GLU A 58 19.60 0.75 10.05
CA GLU A 58 18.50 0.02 10.66
C GLU A 58 17.38 0.95 11.08
N ILE A 59 16.15 0.44 11.09
CA ILE A 59 15.01 1.07 11.76
C ILE A 59 14.76 0.29 13.04
N LYS A 60 14.92 0.96 14.17
CA LYS A 60 14.53 0.40 15.48
C LYS A 60 13.10 0.85 15.78
N THR A 61 12.19 -0.08 15.99
CA THR A 61 10.82 0.17 16.43
C THR A 61 10.70 -0.15 17.91
N ILE A 62 10.29 0.83 18.71
CA ILE A 62 10.13 0.70 20.16
C ILE A 62 8.66 0.93 20.50
N ILE A 63 8.06 0.01 21.25
CA ILE A 63 6.76 0.21 21.90
C ILE A 63 7.03 0.41 23.39
N PHE A 64 6.42 1.43 24.00
CA PHE A 64 6.61 1.74 25.41
C PHE A 64 5.28 2.00 26.11
N HIS A 65 5.24 1.67 27.41
CA HIS A 65 4.13 2.01 28.29
C HIS A 65 4.37 3.39 28.91
N THR A 66 3.43 4.30 28.74
CA THR A 66 3.62 5.73 29.00
C THR A 66 3.83 6.07 30.47
N GLU A 67 3.23 5.30 31.38
CA GLU A 67 3.31 5.60 32.82
C GLU A 67 4.52 4.94 33.50
N THR A 68 4.93 3.76 33.03
CA THR A 68 5.98 2.97 33.70
C THR A 68 7.33 3.03 32.99
N GLY A 69 7.36 3.46 31.73
CA GLY A 69 8.56 3.46 30.90
C GLY A 69 9.02 2.07 30.44
N GLU A 70 8.27 1.01 30.76
CA GLU A 70 8.55 -0.34 30.26
C GLU A 70 8.46 -0.36 28.73
N SER A 71 9.40 -1.01 28.05
CA SER A 71 9.44 -1.05 26.59
C SER A 71 9.85 -2.40 26.01
N ILE A 72 9.40 -2.66 24.77
CA ILE A 72 9.92 -3.70 23.88
C ILE A 72 10.43 -3.05 22.60
N GLU A 73 11.41 -3.68 21.96
CA GLU A 73 11.96 -3.20 20.70
C GLU A 73 12.16 -4.31 19.68
N SER A 74 12.12 -3.92 18.41
CA SER A 74 12.46 -4.75 17.26
C SER A 74 13.25 -3.91 16.28
N THR A 75 14.19 -4.53 15.56
CA THR A 75 15.06 -3.86 14.61
C THR A 75 14.91 -4.51 13.24
N ILE A 76 14.90 -3.71 12.19
CA ILE A 76 14.93 -4.18 10.80
C ILE A 76 16.01 -3.43 10.02
N GLU A 77 16.81 -4.18 9.26
CA GLU A 77 17.84 -3.62 8.38
C GLU A 77 17.21 -2.98 7.13
N ILE A 78 17.76 -1.85 6.71
CA ILE A 78 17.40 -1.17 5.46
C ILE A 78 18.20 -1.85 4.33
N PRO A 79 17.53 -2.40 3.31
CA PRO A 79 18.21 -3.09 2.22
C PRO A 79 19.02 -2.09 1.38
N GLU A 80 20.26 -2.47 1.07
CA GLU A 80 21.16 -1.68 0.24
C GLU A 80 21.18 -2.20 -1.21
N GLY A 81 21.58 -1.33 -2.15
CA GLY A 81 21.71 -1.69 -3.56
C GLY A 81 20.40 -1.94 -4.30
N VAL A 82 19.25 -1.64 -3.68
CA VAL A 82 17.96 -1.65 -4.36
C VAL A 82 17.92 -0.50 -5.35
N GLN A 83 17.53 -0.77 -6.59
CA GLN A 83 17.31 0.24 -7.62
C GLN A 83 15.90 0.07 -8.18
N LEU A 84 15.12 1.14 -8.16
CA LEU A 84 13.79 1.17 -8.74
C LEU A 84 13.82 2.04 -9.98
N LYS A 85 13.32 1.50 -11.09
CA LYS A 85 13.31 2.21 -12.38
C LYS A 85 12.59 3.56 -12.24
N GLY A 86 13.28 4.63 -12.62
CA GLY A 86 12.73 5.99 -12.58
C GLY A 86 12.79 6.68 -11.22
N MET A 87 13.50 6.10 -10.24
CA MET A 87 13.77 6.73 -8.94
C MET A 87 15.27 6.96 -8.75
N ASN A 88 15.62 8.08 -8.13
CA ASN A 88 16.99 8.33 -7.65
C ASN A 88 17.23 7.66 -6.27
N ASP A 89 18.48 7.59 -5.84
CA ASP A 89 18.87 6.89 -4.61
C ASP A 89 18.12 7.39 -3.35
N TYR A 90 17.88 8.70 -3.23
CA TYR A 90 17.12 9.26 -2.11
C TYR A 90 15.65 8.85 -2.13
N GLN A 91 15.03 8.79 -3.32
CA GLN A 91 13.65 8.35 -3.49
C GLN A 91 13.52 6.85 -3.20
N VAL A 92 14.49 6.04 -3.63
CA VAL A 92 14.52 4.62 -3.31
C VAL A 92 14.65 4.42 -1.79
N LEU A 93 15.57 5.13 -1.15
CA LEU A 93 15.75 5.07 0.30
C LEU A 93 14.48 5.50 1.05
N GLY A 94 13.86 6.63 0.67
CA GLY A 94 12.62 7.10 1.30
C GLY A 94 11.46 6.11 1.14
N SER A 95 11.37 5.47 -0.02
CA SER A 95 10.38 4.43 -0.30
C SER A 95 10.64 3.19 0.56
N ALA A 96 11.90 2.76 0.69
CA ALA A 96 12.30 1.63 1.52
C ALA A 96 12.00 1.90 3.01
N ILE A 97 12.35 3.08 3.53
CA ILE A 97 12.08 3.45 4.93
C ILE A 97 10.59 3.42 5.22
N THR A 98 9.77 4.01 4.35
CA THR A 98 8.31 4.05 4.51
C THR A 98 7.72 2.64 4.51
N TYR A 99 8.20 1.79 3.61
CA TYR A 99 7.80 0.39 3.52
C TYR A 99 8.16 -0.38 4.79
N LEU A 100 9.41 -0.30 5.24
CA LEU A 100 9.90 -1.04 6.41
C LEU A 100 9.25 -0.58 7.72
N ARG A 101 9.03 0.72 7.90
CA ARG A 101 8.33 1.25 9.08
C ARG A 101 6.95 0.62 9.25
N ARG A 102 6.23 0.45 8.14
CA ARG A 102 4.92 -0.21 8.13
C ARG A 102 5.00 -1.66 8.60
N TYR A 103 5.90 -2.47 8.03
CA TYR A 103 6.03 -3.88 8.42
C TYR A 103 6.55 -4.06 9.83
N ALA A 104 7.57 -3.28 10.23
CA ALA A 104 8.13 -3.36 11.57
C ALA A 104 7.09 -3.00 12.64
N LEU A 105 6.28 -1.97 12.39
CA LEU A 105 5.21 -1.57 13.30
C LEU A 105 4.08 -2.60 13.35
N ALA A 106 3.63 -3.11 12.19
CA ALA A 106 2.61 -4.14 12.14
C ALA A 106 3.07 -5.42 12.87
N SER A 107 4.32 -5.83 12.67
CA SER A 107 4.92 -7.00 13.32
C SER A 107 4.96 -6.85 14.85
N ILE A 108 5.56 -5.78 15.37
CA ILE A 108 5.74 -5.63 16.83
C ILE A 108 4.43 -5.42 17.58
N LEU A 109 3.42 -4.81 16.94
CA LEU A 109 2.09 -4.61 17.53
C LEU A 109 1.16 -5.81 17.32
N GLY A 110 1.53 -6.78 16.49
CA GLY A 110 0.68 -7.94 16.15
C GLY A 110 -0.51 -7.58 15.28
N LEU A 111 -0.36 -6.60 14.37
CA LEU A 111 -1.43 -6.15 13.49
C LEU A 111 -1.60 -7.10 12.30
N VAL A 112 -2.83 -7.50 12.03
CA VAL A 112 -3.19 -8.17 10.79
C VAL A 112 -3.49 -7.12 9.73
N THR A 113 -2.47 -6.80 8.92
CA THR A 113 -2.57 -5.85 7.79
C THR A 113 -2.55 -6.55 6.43
N ASP A 114 -2.24 -7.84 6.42
CA ASP A 114 -2.22 -8.69 5.24
C ASP A 114 -3.39 -9.67 5.23
N LYS A 115 -3.90 -9.97 4.03
CA LYS A 115 -4.83 -11.07 3.83
C LYS A 115 -3.96 -12.32 3.72
N ASP A 116 -4.14 -13.30 4.60
CA ASP A 116 -3.54 -14.61 4.45
C ASP A 116 -4.06 -15.22 3.14
N THR A 117 -3.26 -15.13 2.08
CA THR A 117 -3.54 -15.73 0.77
C THR A 117 -2.92 -17.12 0.64
N ASP A 118 -2.19 -17.59 1.65
CA ASP A 118 -1.46 -18.85 1.62
C ASP A 118 -2.34 -20.03 2.09
N GLY A 119 -3.52 -19.74 2.65
CA GLY A 119 -4.49 -20.71 3.17
C GLY A 119 -5.78 -20.94 2.36
N ASN A 120 -5.82 -20.66 1.05
CA ASN A 120 -7.02 -20.92 0.22
C ASN A 120 -6.79 -21.93 -0.92
N GLY A 121 -6.27 -23.10 -0.54
CA GLY A 121 -6.94 -24.34 -0.95
C GLY A 121 -8.27 -24.45 -0.21
N VAL A 122 -9.30 -23.73 -0.68
CA VAL A 122 -10.69 -23.97 -0.28
C VAL A 122 -11.51 -24.09 -1.55
N GLU A 123 -11.83 -25.34 -1.85
CA GLU A 123 -12.77 -25.77 -2.87
C GLU A 123 -14.08 -24.98 -2.73
N LYS A 124 -14.31 -24.03 -3.64
CA LYS A 124 -15.66 -23.59 -3.92
C LYS A 124 -16.37 -24.76 -4.58
N LYS A 125 -17.23 -25.43 -3.81
CA LYS A 125 -18.16 -26.48 -4.26
C LYS A 125 -18.72 -26.14 -5.64
N GLN A 126 -18.51 -27.09 -6.54
CA GLN A 126 -19.10 -27.16 -7.87
C GLN A 126 -20.63 -27.07 -7.77
N ASN A 127 -21.22 -26.11 -8.49
CA ASN A 127 -22.48 -26.39 -9.17
C ASN A 127 -22.14 -26.63 -10.64
N ASN A 128 -22.24 -27.91 -11.00
CA ASN A 128 -21.98 -28.43 -12.33
C ASN A 128 -23.01 -27.91 -13.33
N ALA A 129 -22.51 -27.28 -14.39
CA ALA A 129 -23.08 -27.42 -15.73
C ALA A 129 -21.92 -27.62 -16.73
N VAL A 130 -21.61 -28.90 -16.94
CA VAL A 130 -21.02 -29.56 -18.13
C VAL A 130 -19.63 -29.13 -18.62
N GLN A 131 -18.69 -30.07 -18.50
CA GLN A 131 -17.31 -30.04 -19.04
C GLN A 131 -17.20 -30.73 -20.41
N LYS A 132 -16.26 -30.26 -21.26
CA LYS A 132 -15.12 -31.02 -21.89
C LYS A 132 -14.48 -30.25 -23.06
N PRO A 133 -13.23 -30.56 -23.49
CA PRO A 133 -11.97 -30.96 -22.82
C PRO A 133 -10.79 -29.99 -23.18
N PRO A 134 -9.55 -30.17 -22.64
CA PRO A 134 -8.47 -29.16 -22.74
C PRO A 134 -7.64 -29.33 -24.02
N VAL A 135 -7.09 -28.24 -24.58
CA VAL A 135 -5.75 -28.13 -25.22
C VAL A 135 -5.52 -26.71 -25.79
N ASN A 136 -4.27 -26.26 -25.66
CA ASN A 136 -3.57 -25.08 -26.20
C ASN A 136 -3.68 -23.73 -25.46
N GLN A 137 -2.60 -23.48 -24.71
CA GLN A 137 -2.17 -22.19 -24.18
C GLN A 137 -2.02 -21.16 -25.31
N LYS A 138 -2.61 -19.98 -25.14
CA LYS A 138 -2.30 -18.72 -25.85
C LYS A 138 -2.52 -17.52 -24.90
N PRO A 139 -1.90 -16.36 -25.15
CA PRO A 139 -1.29 -15.49 -24.14
C PRO A 139 -2.32 -14.72 -23.29
N ALA A 140 -1.92 -14.38 -22.07
CA ALA A 140 -2.71 -13.63 -21.10
C ALA A 140 -3.25 -12.31 -21.66
N ASP A 141 -4.53 -12.05 -21.39
CA ASP A 141 -5.21 -10.78 -21.68
C ASP A 141 -4.55 -9.59 -20.95
N PRO A 142 -4.58 -8.37 -21.53
CA PRO A 142 -3.97 -7.19 -20.95
C PRO A 142 -4.67 -6.75 -19.65
N LYS A 143 -3.86 -6.37 -18.64
CA LYS A 143 -4.30 -5.80 -17.35
C LYS A 143 -5.31 -4.65 -17.56
N PRO A 144 -6.36 -4.51 -16.71
CA PRO A 144 -7.29 -3.40 -16.83
C PRO A 144 -6.59 -2.07 -16.48
N LEU A 145 -6.72 -1.08 -17.37
CA LEU A 145 -6.16 0.26 -17.21
C LEU A 145 -7.01 1.10 -16.23
N ASN A 146 -6.37 2.02 -15.50
CA ASN A 146 -7.08 2.94 -14.60
C ASN A 146 -7.93 3.94 -15.39
N ILE A 147 -9.18 4.18 -14.98
CA ILE A 147 -10.07 5.11 -15.68
C ILE A 147 -9.61 6.56 -15.44
N LEU A 148 -9.37 7.33 -16.50
CA LEU A 148 -9.06 8.75 -16.42
C LEU A 148 -10.36 9.53 -16.17
N LYS A 149 -10.40 10.34 -15.11
CA LYS A 149 -11.56 11.17 -14.74
C LYS A 149 -11.22 12.64 -14.71
N VAL A 150 -12.12 13.49 -15.22
CA VAL A 150 -12.02 14.95 -15.14
C VAL A 150 -11.89 15.39 -13.67
N GLY A 151 -10.96 16.31 -13.40
CA GLY A 151 -10.68 16.83 -12.05
C GLY A 151 -9.82 15.93 -11.15
N SER A 152 -9.46 14.71 -11.61
CA SER A 152 -8.48 13.87 -10.91
C SER A 152 -7.08 14.50 -10.92
N LYS A 153 -6.19 14.07 -10.02
CA LYS A 153 -4.79 14.50 -10.02
C LYS A 153 -4.10 14.25 -11.36
N ALA A 154 -4.41 13.12 -12.01
CA ALA A 154 -3.89 12.77 -13.33
C ALA A 154 -4.42 13.72 -14.42
N TRP A 155 -5.70 14.08 -14.37
CA TRP A 155 -6.31 15.05 -15.28
C TRP A 155 -5.71 16.44 -15.14
N ASN A 156 -5.56 16.94 -13.90
CA ASN A 156 -5.02 18.27 -13.67
C ASN A 156 -3.56 18.38 -14.14
N SER A 157 -2.77 17.31 -13.94
CA SER A 157 -1.40 17.24 -14.46
C SER A 157 -1.36 17.20 -15.99
N LEU A 158 -2.28 16.48 -16.63
CA LEU A 158 -2.41 16.47 -18.09
C LEU A 158 -2.76 17.86 -18.64
N THR A 159 -3.73 18.54 -18.05
CA THR A 159 -4.12 19.89 -18.48
C THR A 159 -3.01 20.91 -18.28
N GLU A 160 -2.21 20.76 -17.23
CA GLU A 160 -1.07 21.64 -16.98
C GLU A 160 0.03 21.46 -18.04
N LYS A 161 0.32 20.22 -18.44
CA LYS A 161 1.30 19.92 -19.50
C LYS A 161 0.87 20.50 -20.85
N VAL A 162 -0.39 20.30 -21.23
CA VAL A 162 -0.93 20.86 -22.47
C VAL A 162 -0.91 22.40 -22.43
N SER A 163 -1.20 23.02 -21.29
CA SER A 163 -1.11 24.48 -21.13
C SER A 163 0.33 25.01 -21.26
N LYS A 164 1.34 24.19 -20.97
CA LYS A 164 2.77 24.50 -21.13
C LYS A 164 3.28 24.24 -22.56
N GLY A 165 2.39 23.84 -23.48
CA GLY A 165 2.73 23.56 -24.88
C GLY A 165 3.29 22.16 -25.12
N GLU A 166 3.23 21.26 -24.14
CA GLU A 166 3.59 19.86 -24.35
C GLU A 166 2.50 19.15 -25.17
N THR A 167 2.91 18.45 -26.22
CA THR A 167 2.01 17.62 -27.00
C THR A 167 1.87 16.27 -26.33
N VAL A 168 0.62 15.87 -26.01
CA VAL A 168 0.29 14.54 -25.50
C VAL A 168 -0.68 13.91 -26.48
N THR A 169 -0.45 12.64 -26.84
CA THR A 169 -1.27 11.94 -27.83
C THR A 169 -2.29 11.00 -27.19
N LYS A 170 -3.40 10.71 -27.90
CA LYS A 170 -4.39 9.73 -27.43
C LYS A 170 -3.79 8.33 -27.24
N GLU A 171 -2.83 7.95 -28.10
CA GLU A 171 -2.15 6.66 -28.05
C GLU A 171 -1.27 6.50 -26.81
N GLU A 172 -0.62 7.59 -26.36
CA GLU A 172 0.15 7.59 -25.12
C GLU A 172 -0.76 7.50 -23.89
N LEU A 173 -1.90 8.18 -23.90
CA LEU A 173 -2.86 8.10 -22.78
C LEU A 173 -3.47 6.70 -22.66
N LYS A 174 -3.82 6.04 -23.78
CA LYS A 174 -4.36 4.68 -23.81
C LYS A 174 -3.38 3.60 -23.32
N LYS A 175 -2.08 3.90 -23.17
CA LYS A 175 -1.10 2.99 -22.55
C LYS A 175 -1.23 2.91 -21.03
N TYR A 176 -1.78 3.96 -20.40
CA TYR A 176 -1.79 4.11 -18.95
C TYR A 176 -3.20 4.27 -18.37
N PHE A 177 -4.16 4.72 -19.17
CA PHE A 177 -5.53 4.98 -18.74
C PHE A 177 -6.60 4.45 -19.70
N ASP A 178 -7.75 4.04 -19.15
CA ASP A 178 -8.99 3.94 -19.93
C ASP A 178 -9.59 5.35 -20.02
N ILE A 179 -9.66 5.87 -21.25
CA ILE A 179 -10.09 7.25 -21.53
C ILE A 179 -11.52 7.34 -22.06
N LYS A 180 -12.26 6.22 -22.16
CA LYS A 180 -13.61 6.17 -22.76
C LYS A 180 -14.57 7.23 -22.23
N GLU A 181 -14.49 7.56 -20.95
CA GLU A 181 -15.37 8.53 -20.29
C GLU A 181 -14.98 9.98 -20.56
N VAL A 182 -13.75 10.25 -21.05
CA VAL A 182 -13.18 11.59 -21.20
C VAL A 182 -12.68 11.89 -22.62
N GLU A 183 -12.96 11.02 -23.61
CA GLU A 183 -12.51 11.22 -25.00
C GLU A 183 -12.99 12.58 -25.58
N LYS A 184 -14.21 13.01 -25.25
CA LYS A 184 -14.75 14.31 -25.67
C LYS A 184 -14.04 15.48 -25.00
N ASP A 185 -13.71 15.35 -23.72
CA ASP A 185 -13.00 16.41 -22.97
C ASP A 185 -11.55 16.55 -23.48
N LEU A 186 -10.89 15.44 -23.82
CA LEU A 186 -9.55 15.44 -24.42
C LEU A 186 -9.53 16.12 -25.80
N GLU A 187 -10.60 16.00 -26.60
CA GLU A 187 -10.75 16.71 -27.87
C GLU A 187 -10.85 18.23 -27.67
N THR A 188 -11.53 18.68 -26.62
CA THR A 188 -11.58 20.13 -26.30
C THR A 188 -10.23 20.70 -25.85
N LEU A 189 -9.31 19.83 -25.39
CA LEU A 189 -7.94 20.17 -25.03
C LEU A 189 -6.95 20.09 -26.20
N ASN A 190 -7.42 19.85 -27.43
CA ASN A 190 -6.59 19.75 -28.64
C ASN A 190 -5.54 18.61 -28.58
N ILE A 191 -5.83 17.55 -27.81
CA ILE A 191 -5.00 16.35 -27.65
C ILE A 191 -5.37 15.36 -28.77
N PHE A 192 -4.49 15.20 -29.76
CA PHE A 192 -4.59 14.21 -30.84
C PHE A 192 -3.50 13.15 -30.70
#